data_AF-A0A8E0RK38-F1
#
_entry.id   AF-A0A8E0RK38-F1
#
_cell.length_a   1.000
_cell.length_b   1.000
_cell.length_c   1.000
_cell.angle_alpha   90.00
_cell.angle_beta   90.00
_cell.angle_gamma   90.00
#
_symmetry.space_group_name_H-M   'P 1'
#
loop_
_entity.id
_entity.type
_entity.pdbx_description
1 polymer ?
#
loop_
_entity_poly.entity_id
_entity_poly.type
_entity_poly.pdbx_seq_one_letter_code
_entity_poly.pdbx_strand_id
1 'polypeptide(L)'
;MAHKRHQTILISSRTSSAIVWIPCAICLESEKFKVVWKFISRSRSSQLMFYSNRSIFENHWELRPQPELVRTGPKNKMCIDPKTKALRLHVNQDCWGTYICTVPNNSLHPSNYIWHHLDYVKPAETMSTPVAFPHPNNIPFKVENSDQFNQIQSAARRKLTDHKGWKSVQYGPFMLTTRIGKEEGFLDRCGPVQVRLTRQCFVRIPNQRPKIVENNVILRIYDVLRETFDFMATVRLSNITTSRTKEKVSERNKEIMDFPTYANETYLYIPCGYTLFKHLYNFSSFFPGFPPTSYHLTIKYQIQCEVHDIHRLIRANLEAAETLKFKPSTLPVSGDHRYAKSIRLVREGQKNFRLKCTSKNDLICTVNNSRVIWRTGSGVTYKYDENSDTNIRVMPDCSLLFHHVYLYEEDSYYCHMRQFRWEQPGQIWSLRPRIAYRIYIQPEATFWSKQTDCLIGLIVLAAWSLVLVVFWFILNWYDASIRKHAEFFVRSSSGRNRMIKNIYSPYMEDDHRLTYNLYRANLMKDPPPGTIIMKE
;
A
#
# COMPACT_ATOMS: atom_id res chain seq x y z
N MET A 1 -9.13 8.66 -47.88
CA MET A 1 -10.08 7.55 -47.58
C MET A 1 -10.00 7.24 -46.09
N ALA A 2 -11.13 7.11 -45.37
CA ALA A 2 -11.09 6.69 -43.98
C ALA A 2 -10.70 5.21 -43.89
N HIS A 3 -9.52 4.92 -43.32
CA HIS A 3 -8.99 3.56 -43.21
C HIS A 3 -9.78 2.64 -42.27
N LYS A 4 -10.70 3.17 -41.45
CA LYS A 4 -11.50 2.40 -40.48
C LYS A 4 -12.96 2.84 -40.49
N ARG A 5 -13.88 1.90 -40.72
CA ARG A 5 -15.33 2.14 -40.78
C ARG A 5 -16.01 1.91 -39.44
N HIS A 6 -15.47 1.01 -38.61
CA HIS A 6 -15.93 0.76 -37.25
C HIS A 6 -14.88 1.28 -36.28
N GLN A 7 -15.22 2.33 -35.54
CA GLN A 7 -14.34 2.96 -34.57
C GLN A 7 -14.82 2.65 -33.17
N THR A 8 -14.13 1.75 -32.48
CA THR A 8 -14.53 1.37 -31.12
C THR A 8 -13.82 2.21 -30.07
N ILE A 9 -14.60 2.74 -29.14
CA ILE A 9 -14.18 3.45 -27.94
C ILE A 9 -14.57 2.56 -26.76
N LEU A 10 -13.56 1.96 -26.12
CA LEU A 10 -13.74 1.07 -24.98
C LEU A 10 -13.54 1.86 -23.69
N ILE A 11 -14.50 1.77 -22.77
CA ILE A 11 -14.46 2.46 -21.48
C ILE A 11 -14.63 1.44 -20.36
N SER A 12 -13.93 1.68 -19.26
CA SER A 12 -14.07 0.86 -18.06
C SER A 12 -15.50 0.94 -17.52
N SER A 13 -16.05 -0.20 -17.12
CA SER A 13 -17.34 -0.26 -16.43
C SER A 13 -17.33 0.46 -15.07
N ARG A 14 -16.15 0.67 -14.47
CA ARG A 14 -15.96 1.33 -13.15
C ARG A 14 -15.84 2.85 -13.24
N THR A 15 -15.57 3.41 -14.41
CA THR A 15 -15.48 4.88 -14.59
C THR A 15 -16.86 5.47 -14.85
N SER A 16 -17.51 5.99 -13.80
CA SER A 16 -18.87 6.55 -13.85
C SER A 16 -18.96 7.99 -14.40
N SER A 17 -17.84 8.62 -14.77
CA SER A 17 -17.79 10.04 -15.14
C SER A 17 -16.77 10.40 -16.23
N ALA A 18 -16.49 9.46 -17.15
CA ALA A 18 -15.58 9.76 -18.26
C ALA A 18 -16.22 10.76 -19.24
N ILE A 19 -15.46 11.76 -19.67
CA ILE A 19 -15.84 12.65 -20.77
C ILE A 19 -15.17 12.14 -22.05
N VAL A 20 -15.97 11.88 -23.08
CA VAL A 20 -15.52 11.33 -24.36
C VAL A 20 -15.80 12.33 -25.46
N TRP A 21 -14.84 12.48 -26.36
CA TRP A 21 -14.98 13.26 -27.59
C TRP A 21 -14.96 12.32 -28.79
N ILE A 22 -16.07 12.27 -29.52
CA ILE A 22 -16.17 11.49 -30.76
C ILE A 22 -16.01 12.45 -31.94
N PRO A 23 -14.90 12.38 -32.68
CA PRO A 23 -14.68 13.27 -33.82
C PRO A 23 -15.65 12.91 -34.96
N CYS A 24 -16.21 13.92 -35.62
CA CYS A 24 -16.90 13.70 -36.87
C CYS A 24 -15.89 13.67 -38.02
N ALA A 25 -15.85 12.59 -38.79
CA ALA A 25 -14.92 12.41 -39.90
C ALA A 25 -15.34 13.18 -41.17
N ILE A 26 -15.41 14.52 -41.05
CA ILE A 26 -15.72 15.46 -42.13
C ILE A 26 -14.58 16.48 -42.19
N CYS A 27 -14.13 16.83 -43.40
CA CYS A 27 -13.05 17.80 -43.56
C CYS A 27 -13.50 19.19 -43.08
N LEU A 28 -12.67 19.88 -42.29
CA LEU A 28 -13.01 21.19 -41.72
C LEU A 28 -13.30 22.26 -42.80
N GLU A 29 -12.70 22.12 -43.99
CA GLU A 29 -12.91 23.01 -45.15
C GLU A 29 -14.32 22.87 -45.77
N SER A 30 -15.11 21.91 -45.31
CA SER A 30 -16.45 21.64 -45.84
C SER A 30 -17.57 22.27 -45.01
N GLU A 31 -17.39 23.55 -44.65
CA GLU A 31 -18.34 24.37 -43.85
C GLU A 31 -19.78 24.37 -44.39
N LYS A 32 -19.98 23.96 -45.65
CA LYS A 32 -21.28 23.86 -46.32
C LYS A 32 -22.15 22.70 -45.87
N PHE A 33 -21.60 21.67 -45.20
CA PHE A 33 -22.40 20.51 -44.81
C PHE A 33 -23.05 20.69 -43.44
N LYS A 34 -24.40 20.63 -43.42
CA LYS A 34 -25.15 20.47 -42.17
C LYS A 34 -24.99 19.04 -41.67
N VAL A 35 -24.48 18.90 -40.45
CA VAL A 35 -24.15 17.62 -39.83
C VAL A 35 -25.12 17.32 -38.69
N VAL A 36 -25.58 16.08 -38.59
CA VAL A 36 -26.37 15.61 -37.45
C VAL A 36 -25.83 14.30 -36.91
N TRP A 37 -25.80 14.18 -35.58
CA TRP A 37 -25.43 12.95 -34.90
C TRP A 37 -26.64 12.08 -34.66
N LYS A 38 -26.50 10.80 -34.98
CA LYS A 38 -27.49 9.77 -34.67
C LYS A 38 -26.94 8.72 -33.73
N PHE A 39 -27.81 8.08 -32.95
CA PHE A 39 -27.49 7.15 -31.88
C PHE A 39 -28.40 5.93 -31.89
N ILE A 40 -27.82 4.77 -31.58
CA ILE A 40 -28.54 3.53 -31.27
C ILE A 40 -28.01 2.98 -29.96
N SER A 41 -28.87 2.85 -28.95
CA SER A 41 -28.51 2.33 -27.63
C SER A 41 -28.21 0.83 -27.62
N ARG A 42 -27.28 0.40 -26.75
CA ARG A 42 -27.02 -1.01 -26.40
C ARG A 42 -28.11 -1.64 -25.54
N SER A 43 -29.02 -0.87 -24.94
CA SER A 43 -30.10 -1.42 -24.10
C SER A 43 -31.13 -2.22 -24.90
N ARG A 44 -31.20 -2.05 -26.22
CA ARG A 44 -32.08 -2.83 -27.11
C ARG A 44 -31.57 -4.26 -27.21
N SER A 45 -32.35 -5.25 -26.80
CA SER A 45 -31.97 -6.68 -26.79
C SER A 45 -31.83 -7.33 -28.19
N SER A 46 -31.84 -6.55 -29.27
CA SER A 46 -31.81 -7.04 -30.65
C SER A 46 -30.47 -6.82 -31.36
N GLN A 47 -30.25 -7.62 -32.40
CA GLN A 47 -29.17 -7.45 -33.37
C GLN A 47 -29.29 -6.06 -34.03
N LEU A 48 -28.19 -5.31 -34.06
CA LEU A 48 -28.17 -3.96 -34.63
C LEU A 48 -27.63 -3.93 -36.05
N MET A 49 -26.66 -4.80 -36.34
CA MET A 49 -25.96 -4.83 -37.62
C MET A 49 -26.46 -5.97 -38.49
N PHE A 50 -26.71 -5.67 -39.77
CA PHE A 50 -27.17 -6.60 -40.78
C PHE A 50 -26.18 -6.67 -41.92
N TYR A 51 -25.86 -7.88 -42.39
CA TYR A 51 -25.04 -8.01 -43.58
C TYR A 51 -25.87 -7.65 -44.82
N SER A 52 -25.30 -6.82 -45.68
CA SER A 52 -25.85 -6.44 -46.97
C SER A 52 -24.95 -6.93 -48.09
N ASN A 53 -25.58 -7.52 -49.11
CA ASN A 53 -24.90 -7.90 -50.35
C ASN A 53 -24.45 -6.66 -51.15
N ARG A 54 -24.99 -5.47 -50.82
CA ARG A 54 -24.55 -4.20 -51.39
C ARG A 54 -23.46 -3.59 -50.50
N SER A 55 -22.32 -3.26 -51.09
CA SER A 55 -21.27 -2.51 -50.40
C SER A 55 -21.35 -1.04 -50.77
N ILE A 56 -21.41 -0.16 -49.77
CA ILE A 56 -21.24 1.28 -49.98
C ILE A 56 -19.97 1.70 -49.24
N PHE A 57 -18.99 2.24 -49.98
CA PHE A 57 -17.63 2.53 -49.47
C PHE A 57 -16.97 1.36 -48.73
N GLU A 58 -17.12 0.14 -49.27
CA GLU A 58 -16.62 -1.13 -48.70
C GLU A 58 -17.25 -1.52 -47.35
N ASN A 59 -18.27 -0.79 -46.89
CA ASN A 59 -19.08 -1.18 -45.75
C ASN A 59 -20.22 -2.09 -46.24
N HIS A 60 -20.20 -3.34 -45.79
CA HIS A 60 -21.24 -4.35 -46.07
C HIS A 60 -22.26 -4.46 -44.93
N TRP A 61 -22.20 -3.55 -43.95
CA TRP A 61 -23.10 -3.56 -42.81
C TRP A 61 -24.20 -2.51 -42.99
N GLU A 62 -25.42 -2.89 -42.64
CA GLU A 62 -26.57 -2.01 -42.48
C GLU A 62 -27.00 -1.97 -41.01
N LEU A 63 -27.64 -0.89 -40.57
CA LEU A 63 -28.13 -0.74 -39.20
C LEU A 63 -29.66 -0.82 -39.14
N ARG A 64 -30.20 -1.66 -38.24
CA ARG A 64 -31.62 -1.65 -37.87
C ARG A 64 -31.76 -1.87 -36.35
N PRO A 65 -32.68 -1.20 -35.65
CA PRO A 65 -33.63 -0.18 -36.14
C PRO A 65 -32.96 1.14 -36.53
N GLN A 66 -33.73 2.07 -37.12
CA GLN A 66 -33.19 3.35 -37.55
C GLN A 66 -32.53 4.12 -36.38
N PRO A 67 -31.34 4.70 -36.59
CA PRO A 67 -30.69 5.55 -35.60
C PRO A 67 -31.54 6.77 -35.24
N GLU A 68 -31.66 7.05 -33.94
CA GLU A 68 -32.37 8.23 -33.43
C GLU A 68 -31.46 9.46 -33.40
N LEU A 69 -32.03 10.66 -33.48
CA LEU A 69 -31.24 11.88 -33.34
C LEU A 69 -30.69 12.02 -31.92
N VAL A 70 -29.40 12.35 -31.81
CA VAL A 70 -28.79 12.67 -30.52
C VAL A 70 -29.42 13.95 -29.97
N ARG A 71 -30.05 13.84 -28.79
CA ARG A 71 -30.67 14.99 -28.11
C ARG A 71 -29.60 15.84 -27.42
N THR A 72 -29.25 16.97 -28.01
CA THR A 72 -28.34 17.96 -27.42
C THR A 72 -29.10 19.05 -26.67
N GLY A 73 -28.54 19.58 -25.58
CA GLY A 73 -29.15 20.70 -24.84
C GLY A 73 -28.38 21.04 -23.56
N PRO A 74 -28.61 22.21 -22.95
CA PRO A 74 -27.88 22.66 -21.75
C PRO A 74 -28.14 21.78 -20.52
N LYS A 75 -29.30 21.10 -20.46
CA LYS A 75 -29.62 20.09 -19.44
C LYS A 75 -29.14 18.68 -19.82
N ASN A 76 -28.78 18.44 -21.08
CA ASN A 76 -28.35 17.14 -21.56
C ASN A 76 -26.83 17.02 -21.45
N LYS A 77 -26.37 15.85 -21.00
CA LYS A 77 -24.96 15.48 -20.83
C LYS A 77 -24.18 15.32 -22.16
N MET A 78 -24.74 15.76 -23.28
CA MET A 78 -24.21 15.62 -24.64
C MET A 78 -24.25 16.96 -25.37
N CYS A 79 -23.13 17.37 -25.96
CA CYS A 79 -23.06 18.58 -26.79
C CYS A 79 -22.21 18.38 -28.05
N ILE A 80 -22.50 19.17 -29.08
CA ILE A 80 -21.76 19.14 -30.34
C ILE A 80 -20.89 20.38 -30.39
N ASP A 81 -19.59 20.19 -30.66
CA ASP A 81 -18.65 21.28 -30.82
C ASP A 81 -18.94 22.05 -32.12
N PRO A 82 -19.11 23.38 -32.08
CA PRO A 82 -19.50 24.15 -33.25
C PRO A 82 -18.41 24.20 -34.32
N LYS A 83 -17.12 24.08 -33.95
CA LYS A 83 -15.98 24.18 -34.88
C LYS A 83 -15.66 22.85 -35.53
N THR A 84 -15.51 21.80 -34.72
CA THR A 84 -15.07 20.47 -35.15
C THR A 84 -16.23 19.53 -35.48
N LYS A 85 -17.47 19.91 -35.12
CA LYS A 85 -18.67 19.06 -35.17
C LYS A 85 -18.54 17.77 -34.37
N ALA A 86 -17.53 17.68 -33.50
CA ALA A 86 -17.31 16.54 -32.62
C ALA A 86 -18.41 16.44 -31.56
N LEU A 87 -18.78 15.21 -31.21
CA LEU A 87 -19.75 14.94 -30.15
C LEU A 87 -19.02 14.76 -28.82
N ARG A 88 -19.29 15.64 -27.86
CA ARG A 88 -18.83 15.51 -26.47
C ARG A 88 -19.92 14.83 -25.65
N LEU A 89 -19.53 13.78 -24.94
CA LEU A 89 -20.41 12.93 -24.13
C LEU A 89 -19.87 12.85 -22.71
N HIS A 90 -20.72 13.06 -21.71
CA HIS A 90 -20.45 12.59 -20.36
C HIS A 90 -21.06 11.20 -20.20
N VAL A 91 -20.21 10.19 -20.09
CA VAL A 91 -20.60 8.79 -20.16
C VAL A 91 -21.43 8.41 -18.93
N ASN A 92 -22.60 7.82 -19.18
CA ASN A 92 -23.47 7.19 -18.19
C ASN A 92 -24.01 5.86 -18.78
N GLN A 93 -24.88 5.17 -18.05
CA GLN A 93 -25.44 3.87 -18.49
C GLN A 93 -26.29 3.97 -19.78
N ASP A 94 -26.82 5.15 -20.12
CA ASP A 94 -27.67 5.34 -21.31
C ASP A 94 -26.86 5.69 -22.57
N CYS A 95 -25.59 6.09 -22.41
CA CYS A 95 -24.71 6.48 -23.50
C CYS A 95 -24.10 5.30 -24.27
N TRP A 96 -24.19 4.06 -23.76
CA TRP A 96 -23.59 2.92 -24.45
C TRP A 96 -24.33 2.65 -25.76
N GLY A 97 -23.62 2.63 -26.89
CA GLY A 97 -24.26 2.47 -28.19
C GLY A 97 -23.39 2.76 -29.39
N THR A 98 -24.04 2.87 -30.55
CA THR A 98 -23.40 3.25 -31.81
C THR A 98 -23.81 4.65 -32.21
N TYR A 99 -22.82 5.50 -32.42
CA TYR A 99 -22.96 6.89 -32.84
C TYR A 99 -22.52 7.03 -34.29
N ILE A 100 -23.25 7.83 -35.06
CA ILE A 100 -22.99 8.04 -36.49
C ILE A 100 -23.10 9.52 -36.79
N CYS A 101 -22.06 10.06 -37.41
CA CYS A 101 -22.05 11.43 -37.89
C CYS A 101 -22.59 11.48 -39.32
N THR A 102 -23.81 12.00 -39.50
CA THR A 102 -24.50 11.96 -40.79
C THR A 102 -24.63 13.33 -41.45
N VAL A 103 -24.60 13.33 -42.78
CA VAL A 103 -24.93 14.48 -43.63
C VAL A 103 -26.31 14.20 -44.26
N PRO A 104 -27.41 14.78 -43.72
CA PRO A 104 -28.77 14.41 -44.12
C PRO A 104 -29.06 14.60 -45.61
N ASN A 105 -28.49 15.64 -46.21
CA ASN A 105 -28.73 16.02 -47.60
C ASN A 105 -27.85 15.25 -48.60
N ASN A 106 -26.99 14.35 -48.12
CA ASN A 106 -26.13 13.53 -48.98
C ASN A 106 -26.06 12.12 -48.39
N SER A 107 -26.94 11.24 -48.86
CA SER A 107 -27.03 9.84 -48.39
C SER A 107 -25.75 9.05 -48.66
N LEU A 108 -25.05 9.37 -49.76
CA LEU A 108 -23.77 8.75 -50.14
C LEU A 108 -22.55 9.49 -49.54
N HIS A 109 -22.73 10.34 -48.54
CA HIS A 109 -21.57 10.94 -47.89
C HIS A 109 -20.78 9.88 -47.08
N PRO A 110 -19.43 9.79 -47.21
CA PRO A 110 -18.65 8.76 -46.53
C PRO A 110 -18.80 8.72 -45.00
N SER A 111 -19.08 9.87 -44.37
CA SER A 111 -19.29 9.95 -42.91
C SER A 111 -20.49 9.14 -42.44
N ASN A 112 -21.53 8.98 -43.28
CA ASN A 112 -22.73 8.19 -42.97
C ASN A 112 -22.41 6.71 -42.74
N TYR A 113 -21.25 6.26 -43.21
CA TYR A 113 -20.78 4.87 -43.18
C TYR A 113 -19.59 4.66 -42.22
N ILE A 114 -19.30 5.65 -41.37
CA ILE A 114 -18.33 5.54 -40.27
C ILE A 114 -19.11 5.48 -38.96
N TRP A 115 -18.96 4.37 -38.24
CA TRP A 115 -19.74 4.08 -37.04
C TRP A 115 -18.82 4.06 -35.83
N HIS A 116 -19.17 4.84 -34.82
CA HIS A 116 -18.43 4.95 -33.58
C HIS A 116 -19.13 4.11 -32.50
N HIS A 117 -18.48 3.08 -32.01
CA HIS A 117 -19.01 2.15 -31.01
C HIS A 117 -18.50 2.54 -29.63
N LEU A 118 -19.38 3.10 -28.80
CA LEU A 118 -19.10 3.37 -27.40
C LEU A 118 -19.55 2.18 -26.57
N ASP A 119 -18.59 1.37 -26.15
CA ASP A 119 -18.84 0.08 -25.53
C ASP A 119 -17.98 -0.15 -24.28
N TYR A 120 -18.37 -1.14 -23.49
CA TYR A 120 -17.63 -1.57 -22.32
C TYR A 120 -17.59 -3.10 -22.26
N VAL A 121 -16.72 -3.62 -21.40
CA VAL A 121 -16.73 -5.03 -21.05
C VAL A 121 -17.40 -5.18 -19.70
N LYS A 122 -18.47 -5.97 -19.65
CA LYS A 122 -19.13 -6.31 -18.39
C LYS A 122 -18.14 -7.05 -17.46
N PRO A 123 -17.97 -6.60 -16.21
CA PRO A 123 -17.07 -7.26 -15.27
C PRO A 123 -17.55 -8.68 -14.96
N ALA A 124 -16.61 -9.61 -14.80
CA ALA A 124 -16.95 -11.01 -14.58
C ALA A 124 -17.53 -11.24 -13.17
N GLU A 125 -17.21 -10.36 -12.21
CA GLU A 125 -17.68 -10.47 -10.83
C GLU A 125 -19.21 -10.29 -10.73
N THR A 126 -19.81 -9.49 -11.61
CA THR A 126 -21.25 -9.20 -11.60
C THR A 126 -22.09 -10.23 -12.37
N MET A 127 -21.45 -11.05 -13.21
CA MET A 127 -22.12 -11.94 -14.17
C MET A 127 -21.76 -13.42 -13.99
N SER A 128 -21.23 -13.80 -12.82
CA SER A 128 -20.80 -15.17 -12.55
C SER A 128 -21.62 -15.87 -11.47
N THR A 129 -21.96 -17.13 -11.71
CA THR A 129 -22.67 -18.01 -10.77
C THR A 129 -21.70 -18.67 -9.81
N PRO A 130 -22.01 -18.77 -8.50
CA PRO A 130 -21.14 -19.40 -7.52
C PRO A 130 -21.06 -20.92 -7.73
N VAL A 131 -19.85 -21.47 -7.58
CA VAL A 131 -19.58 -22.91 -7.54
C VAL A 131 -19.11 -23.27 -6.15
N ALA A 132 -19.74 -24.27 -5.55
CA ALA A 132 -19.37 -24.74 -4.23
C ALA A 132 -17.95 -25.33 -4.22
N PHE A 133 -17.10 -24.84 -3.33
CA PHE A 133 -15.82 -25.46 -2.99
C PHE A 133 -15.93 -26.06 -1.59
N PRO A 134 -15.53 -27.32 -1.38
CA PRO A 134 -15.71 -27.96 -0.08
C PRO A 134 -14.68 -27.39 0.89
N HIS A 135 -15.15 -26.78 1.98
CA HIS A 135 -14.32 -26.38 3.10
C HIS A 135 -14.44 -27.43 4.20
N PRO A 136 -13.34 -27.93 4.78
CA PRO A 136 -13.41 -28.85 5.91
C PRO A 136 -14.24 -28.21 7.05
N ASN A 137 -15.37 -28.82 7.40
CA ASN A 137 -16.30 -28.33 8.44
C ASN A 137 -16.78 -26.87 8.25
N ASN A 138 -16.85 -26.36 7.01
CA ASN A 138 -17.15 -24.95 6.71
C ASN A 138 -16.15 -23.92 7.31
N ILE A 139 -14.97 -24.36 7.72
CA ILE A 139 -13.93 -23.50 8.30
C ILE A 139 -12.99 -23.01 7.18
N PRO A 140 -12.47 -21.76 7.25
CA PRO A 140 -11.42 -21.29 6.33
C PRO A 140 -10.20 -22.22 6.35
N PHE A 141 -9.55 -22.40 5.19
CA PHE A 141 -8.31 -23.18 5.12
C PHE A 141 -7.21 -22.49 5.91
N LYS A 142 -6.65 -23.17 6.91
CA LYS A 142 -5.42 -22.72 7.56
C LYS A 142 -4.25 -22.89 6.60
N VAL A 143 -3.52 -21.81 6.37
CA VAL A 143 -2.38 -21.76 5.46
C VAL A 143 -1.18 -21.26 6.22
N GLU A 144 -0.18 -22.12 6.37
CA GLU A 144 1.08 -21.82 7.06
C GLU A 144 2.19 -21.44 6.08
N ASN A 145 2.14 -21.96 4.86
CA ASN A 145 3.18 -21.72 3.85
C ASN A 145 2.61 -21.53 2.43
N SER A 146 3.45 -21.01 1.53
CA SER A 146 3.11 -20.76 0.14
C SER A 146 2.73 -22.03 -0.63
N ASP A 147 3.33 -23.18 -0.28
CA ASP A 147 3.06 -24.44 -0.98
C ASP A 147 1.65 -24.96 -0.69
N GLN A 148 1.19 -24.90 0.56
CA GLN A 148 -0.19 -25.21 0.94
C GLN A 148 -1.18 -24.29 0.21
N PHE A 149 -0.88 -22.99 0.15
CA PHE A 149 -1.67 -22.04 -0.60
C PHE A 149 -1.76 -22.43 -2.09
N ASN A 150 -0.62 -22.71 -2.72
CA ASN A 150 -0.54 -23.09 -4.13
C ASN A 150 -1.28 -24.41 -4.41
N GLN A 151 -1.19 -25.39 -3.50
CA GLN A 151 -1.92 -26.64 -3.59
C GLN A 151 -3.43 -26.42 -3.54
N ILE A 152 -3.95 -25.66 -2.56
CA ILE A 152 -5.38 -25.35 -2.45
C ILE A 152 -5.87 -24.55 -3.66
N GLN A 153 -5.10 -23.55 -4.09
CA GLN A 153 -5.38 -22.78 -5.30
C GLN A 153 -5.43 -23.68 -6.55
N SER A 154 -4.51 -24.63 -6.67
CA SER A 154 -4.49 -25.58 -7.79
C SER A 154 -5.71 -26.51 -7.77
N ALA A 155 -6.11 -27.00 -6.60
CA ALA A 155 -7.30 -27.83 -6.43
C ALA A 155 -8.58 -27.04 -6.76
N ALA A 156 -8.67 -25.78 -6.32
CA ALA A 156 -9.78 -24.91 -6.66
C ALA A 156 -9.87 -24.59 -8.16
N ARG A 157 -8.72 -24.36 -8.81
CA ARG A 157 -8.64 -24.19 -10.27
C ARG A 157 -9.09 -25.43 -11.02
N ARG A 158 -8.67 -26.63 -10.59
CA ARG A 158 -9.13 -27.90 -11.17
C ARG A 158 -10.63 -28.05 -11.02
N LYS A 159 -11.17 -27.88 -9.79
CA LYS A 159 -12.62 -27.96 -9.54
C LYS A 159 -13.42 -27.00 -10.41
N LEU A 160 -12.94 -25.77 -10.59
CA LEU A 160 -13.61 -24.77 -11.42
C LEU A 160 -13.51 -25.08 -12.92
N THR A 161 -12.42 -25.73 -13.35
CA THR A 161 -12.21 -26.22 -14.73
C THR A 161 -13.12 -27.40 -15.04
N ASP A 162 -13.27 -28.33 -14.08
CA ASP A 162 -14.06 -29.55 -14.21
C ASP A 162 -15.56 -29.33 -13.98
N HIS A 163 -15.95 -28.15 -13.49
CA HIS A 163 -17.36 -27.82 -13.29
C HIS A 163 -18.15 -27.96 -14.60
N LYS A 164 -19.19 -28.80 -14.55
CA LYS A 164 -20.12 -29.05 -15.66
C LYS A 164 -20.81 -27.74 -16.05
N GLY A 165 -21.12 -27.57 -17.34
CA GLY A 165 -21.78 -26.37 -17.86
C GLY A 165 -20.96 -25.60 -18.88
N TRP A 166 -19.77 -26.09 -19.23
CA TRP A 166 -18.92 -25.48 -20.25
C TRP A 166 -18.30 -26.49 -21.20
N LYS A 167 -18.46 -26.23 -22.50
CA LYS A 167 -17.73 -26.89 -23.58
C LYS A 167 -17.18 -25.82 -24.52
N SER A 168 -15.94 -25.98 -24.96
CA SER A 168 -15.43 -25.10 -26.00
C SER A 168 -16.10 -25.42 -27.33
N VAL A 169 -16.59 -24.38 -28.00
CA VAL A 169 -17.29 -24.49 -29.28
C VAL A 169 -16.50 -23.68 -30.29
N GLN A 170 -16.19 -24.27 -31.44
CA GLN A 170 -15.51 -23.59 -32.53
C GLN A 170 -16.48 -23.39 -33.69
N TYR A 171 -16.47 -22.18 -34.25
CA TYR A 171 -17.22 -21.83 -35.44
C TYR A 171 -16.34 -20.98 -36.36
N GLY A 172 -15.87 -21.58 -37.46
CA GLY A 172 -14.87 -20.97 -38.33
C GLY A 172 -13.62 -20.51 -37.55
N PRO A 173 -13.21 -19.23 -37.65
CA PRO A 173 -12.04 -18.68 -36.95
C PRO A 173 -12.33 -18.33 -35.48
N PHE A 174 -13.58 -18.38 -35.03
CA PHE A 174 -13.97 -18.06 -33.66
C PHE A 174 -13.98 -19.33 -32.82
N MET A 175 -13.35 -19.30 -31.64
CA MET A 175 -13.52 -20.36 -30.64
C MET A 175 -14.00 -19.76 -29.33
N LEU A 176 -15.20 -20.14 -28.91
CA LEU A 176 -15.70 -19.85 -27.59
C LEU A 176 -15.00 -20.75 -26.58
N THR A 177 -14.28 -20.15 -25.64
CA THR A 177 -13.48 -20.86 -24.65
C THR A 177 -13.58 -20.17 -23.28
N THR A 178 -12.99 -20.78 -22.26
CA THR A 178 -12.97 -20.21 -20.92
C THR A 178 -11.55 -20.11 -20.41
N ARG A 179 -11.25 -19.07 -19.63
CA ARG A 179 -10.01 -18.96 -18.87
C ARG A 179 -10.32 -18.58 -17.44
N ILE A 180 -9.50 -19.08 -16.52
CA ILE A 180 -9.57 -18.71 -15.12
C ILE A 180 -8.68 -17.49 -14.92
N GLY A 181 -9.25 -16.43 -14.35
CA GLY A 181 -8.53 -15.24 -13.93
C GLY A 181 -7.36 -15.62 -13.02
N LYS A 182 -6.17 -15.09 -13.30
CA LYS A 182 -5.07 -15.13 -12.33
C LYS A 182 -5.30 -14.01 -11.33
N GLU A 183 -6.26 -14.16 -10.43
CA GLU A 183 -6.13 -13.47 -9.15
C GLU A 183 -5.03 -14.21 -8.40
N GLU A 184 -3.82 -13.64 -8.43
CA GLU A 184 -2.77 -13.99 -7.49
C GLU A 184 -3.31 -13.59 -6.12
N GLY A 185 -3.83 -14.56 -5.37
CA GLY A 185 -4.31 -14.27 -4.03
C GLY A 185 -3.12 -13.79 -3.21
N PHE A 186 -3.24 -12.57 -2.72
CA PHE A 186 -2.21 -11.89 -1.95
C PHE A 186 -1.99 -12.65 -0.64
N LEU A 187 -0.82 -13.29 -0.48
CA LEU A 187 -0.34 -13.81 0.81
C LEU A 187 0.25 -12.69 1.70
N ASP A 188 0.21 -11.44 1.26
CA ASP A 188 0.82 -10.30 1.97
C ASP A 188 0.06 -9.87 3.24
N ARG A 189 -1.12 -10.44 3.48
CA ARG A 189 -1.96 -10.12 4.63
C ARG A 189 -2.15 -11.34 5.52
N CYS A 190 -1.71 -11.18 6.76
CA CYS A 190 -2.02 -12.06 7.86
C CYS A 190 -3.52 -12.06 8.19
N GLY A 191 -4.05 -13.21 8.60
CA GLY A 191 -5.43 -13.34 9.07
C GLY A 191 -6.42 -13.83 8.00
N PRO A 192 -7.72 -13.51 8.14
CA PRO A 192 -8.75 -14.03 7.25
C PRO A 192 -8.64 -13.36 5.87
N VAL A 193 -8.43 -14.18 4.84
CA VAL A 193 -8.34 -13.72 3.45
C VAL A 193 -9.35 -14.48 2.59
N GLN A 194 -10.04 -13.75 1.73
CA GLN A 194 -10.97 -14.32 0.76
C GLN A 194 -10.43 -14.10 -0.65
N VAL A 195 -10.23 -15.18 -1.39
CA VAL A 195 -9.80 -15.13 -2.80
C VAL A 195 -10.92 -15.60 -3.68
N ARG A 196 -11.20 -14.86 -4.76
CA ARG A 196 -12.25 -15.19 -5.72
C ARG A 196 -11.63 -15.64 -7.04
N LEU A 197 -11.70 -16.92 -7.33
CA LEU A 197 -11.33 -17.43 -8.64
C LEU A 197 -12.53 -17.34 -9.58
N THR A 198 -12.38 -16.66 -10.71
CA THR A 198 -13.44 -16.55 -11.71
C THR A 198 -13.03 -17.22 -13.01
N ARG A 199 -13.84 -18.17 -13.48
CA ARG A 199 -13.77 -18.77 -14.81
C ARG A 199 -14.66 -17.97 -15.74
N GLN A 200 -14.01 -17.19 -16.59
CA GLN A 200 -14.66 -16.26 -17.49
C GLN A 200 -14.65 -16.78 -18.93
N CYS A 201 -15.71 -16.43 -19.67
CA CYS A 201 -15.83 -16.68 -21.11
C CYS A 201 -14.95 -15.76 -21.94
N PHE A 202 -14.29 -16.34 -22.95
CA PHE A 202 -13.56 -15.62 -23.98
C PHE A 202 -13.90 -16.13 -25.38
N VAL A 203 -13.97 -15.21 -26.33
CA VAL A 203 -13.97 -15.50 -27.77
C VAL A 203 -12.52 -15.41 -28.24
N ARG A 204 -11.96 -16.55 -28.65
CA ARG A 204 -10.63 -16.66 -29.22
C ARG A 204 -10.70 -16.38 -30.72
N ILE A 205 -9.90 -15.44 -31.21
CA ILE A 205 -9.72 -15.14 -32.64
C ILE A 205 -8.24 -15.23 -33.02
N PRO A 206 -7.90 -15.62 -34.25
CA PRO A 206 -6.50 -15.60 -34.71
C PRO A 206 -5.96 -14.17 -34.80
N ASN A 207 -4.66 -14.01 -34.64
CA ASN A 207 -4.00 -12.70 -34.78
C ASN A 207 -3.90 -12.26 -36.24
N GLN A 208 -3.75 -13.23 -37.14
CA GLN A 208 -3.68 -13.03 -38.57
C GLN A 208 -5.04 -13.30 -39.20
N ARG A 209 -5.37 -12.52 -40.23
CA ARG A 209 -6.62 -12.70 -40.98
C ARG A 209 -6.65 -14.11 -41.58
N PRO A 210 -7.71 -14.90 -41.32
CA PRO A 210 -7.81 -16.24 -41.88
C PRO A 210 -7.82 -16.20 -43.43
N LYS A 211 -7.05 -17.08 -44.07
CA LYS A 211 -6.95 -17.15 -45.54
C LYS A 211 -8.14 -17.87 -46.20
N ILE A 212 -8.76 -18.82 -45.49
CA ILE A 212 -9.86 -19.65 -45.98
C ILE A 212 -11.00 -19.56 -44.96
N VAL A 213 -12.12 -18.96 -45.37
CA VAL A 213 -13.36 -18.96 -44.59
C VAL A 213 -14.50 -19.14 -45.57
N GLU A 214 -15.35 -20.13 -45.32
CA GLU A 214 -16.47 -20.51 -46.19
C GLU A 214 -17.54 -19.41 -46.33
N ASN A 215 -17.57 -18.45 -45.39
CA ASN A 215 -18.57 -17.39 -45.34
C ASN A 215 -17.94 -16.00 -45.17
N ASN A 216 -18.16 -15.12 -46.15
CA ASN A 216 -17.69 -13.74 -46.15
C ASN A 216 -18.11 -12.94 -44.91
N VAL A 217 -19.26 -13.26 -44.32
CA VAL A 217 -19.78 -12.54 -43.16
C VAL A 217 -18.94 -12.79 -41.91
N ILE A 218 -18.45 -14.02 -41.73
CA ILE A 218 -17.56 -14.40 -40.62
C ILE A 218 -16.27 -13.59 -40.67
N LEU A 219 -15.71 -13.40 -41.87
CA LEU A 219 -14.53 -12.55 -42.07
C LEU A 219 -14.81 -11.09 -41.73
N ARG A 220 -15.98 -10.54 -42.09
CA ARG A 220 -16.34 -9.16 -41.73
C ARG A 220 -16.48 -8.97 -40.21
N ILE A 221 -17.06 -9.94 -39.51
CA ILE A 221 -17.12 -9.92 -38.03
C ILE A 221 -15.71 -9.97 -37.44
N TYR A 222 -14.86 -10.83 -38.00
CA TYR A 222 -13.46 -10.94 -37.59
C TYR A 222 -12.74 -9.60 -37.76
N ASP A 223 -12.91 -8.92 -38.90
CA ASP A 223 -12.26 -7.64 -39.19
C ASP A 223 -12.65 -6.57 -38.14
N VAL A 224 -13.95 -6.44 -37.80
CA VAL A 224 -14.44 -5.51 -36.76
C VAL A 224 -13.84 -5.81 -35.38
N LEU A 225 -13.82 -7.09 -34.98
CA LEU A 225 -13.27 -7.51 -33.69
C LEU A 225 -11.75 -7.32 -33.63
N ARG A 226 -11.05 -7.66 -34.71
CA ARG A 226 -9.59 -7.54 -34.80
C ARG A 226 -9.15 -6.09 -34.74
N GLU A 227 -9.87 -5.19 -35.40
CA GLU A 227 -9.63 -3.75 -35.34
C GLU A 227 -9.89 -3.18 -33.95
N THR A 228 -11.00 -3.57 -33.33
CA THR A 228 -11.39 -3.13 -31.98
C THR A 228 -10.31 -3.46 -30.95
N PHE A 229 -9.74 -4.66 -31.06
CA PHE A 229 -8.79 -5.20 -30.10
C PHE A 229 -7.34 -5.16 -30.58
N ASP A 230 -7.04 -4.35 -31.59
CA ASP A 230 -5.70 -4.30 -32.19
C ASP A 230 -4.60 -3.85 -31.20
N PHE A 231 -4.97 -3.02 -30.22
CA PHE A 231 -4.07 -2.62 -29.13
C PHE A 231 -3.61 -3.82 -28.25
N MET A 232 -4.32 -4.95 -28.27
CA MET A 232 -3.91 -6.18 -27.58
C MET A 232 -2.89 -7.00 -28.38
N ALA A 233 -2.88 -6.88 -29.72
CA ALA A 233 -1.96 -7.59 -30.61
C ALA A 233 -0.67 -6.83 -30.89
N THR A 234 -0.73 -5.50 -30.88
CA THR A 234 0.37 -4.59 -31.28
C THR A 234 1.54 -4.52 -30.30
N VAL A 235 1.51 -5.26 -29.18
CA VAL A 235 2.55 -5.26 -28.14
C VAL A 235 3.85 -5.95 -28.58
N ARG A 236 3.80 -6.85 -29.58
CA ARG A 236 4.93 -7.74 -29.88
C ARG A 236 5.48 -7.68 -31.30
N LEU A 237 4.86 -6.91 -32.20
CA LEU A 237 5.24 -6.86 -33.63
C LEU A 237 6.23 -5.73 -33.98
N SER A 238 6.81 -5.01 -33.02
CA SER A 238 7.67 -3.86 -33.31
C SER A 238 9.14 -4.13 -33.02
N ASN A 239 9.99 -3.93 -34.04
CA ASN A 239 11.43 -3.71 -33.89
C ASN A 239 11.73 -2.62 -32.84
N ILE A 240 12.92 -2.77 -32.24
CA ILE A 240 13.36 -2.39 -30.89
C ILE A 240 13.14 -0.91 -30.47
N THR A 241 12.90 0.03 -31.39
CA THR A 241 12.79 1.47 -31.07
C THR A 241 11.35 2.00 -30.99
N THR A 242 10.39 1.41 -31.69
CA THR A 242 8.94 1.78 -31.58
C THR A 242 8.17 0.93 -30.56
N SER A 243 8.84 -0.06 -29.96
CA SER A 243 8.24 -0.99 -28.99
C SER A 243 7.89 -0.30 -27.68
N ARG A 244 8.76 0.56 -27.15
CA ARG A 244 8.62 1.06 -25.79
C ARG A 244 7.41 2.00 -25.60
N THR A 245 7.05 2.78 -26.61
CA THR A 245 5.84 3.62 -26.60
C THR A 245 4.58 2.78 -26.82
N LYS A 246 4.61 1.81 -27.74
CA LYS A 246 3.48 0.90 -27.99
C LYS A 246 3.20 -0.03 -26.81
N GLU A 247 4.26 -0.51 -26.14
CA GLU A 247 4.21 -1.31 -24.94
C GLU A 247 3.64 -0.51 -23.77
N LYS A 248 4.10 0.73 -23.55
CA LYS A 248 3.49 1.64 -22.57
C LYS A 248 2.02 1.94 -22.84
N VAL A 249 1.64 2.15 -24.11
CA VAL A 249 0.23 2.36 -24.49
C VAL A 249 -0.60 1.11 -24.26
N SER A 250 -0.06 -0.08 -24.50
CA SER A 250 -0.76 -1.33 -24.23
C SER A 250 -0.85 -1.64 -22.74
N GLU A 251 0.22 -1.47 -21.95
CA GLU A 251 0.18 -1.57 -20.49
C GLU A 251 -0.84 -0.60 -19.90
N ARG A 252 -0.85 0.62 -20.41
CA ARG A 252 -1.85 1.62 -20.06
C ARG A 252 -3.27 1.18 -20.41
N ASN A 253 -3.49 0.69 -21.62
CA ASN A 253 -4.81 0.23 -22.04
C ASN A 253 -5.23 -0.99 -21.20
N LYS A 254 -4.31 -1.88 -20.83
CA LYS A 254 -4.58 -2.98 -19.89
C LYS A 254 -4.99 -2.46 -18.50
N GLU A 255 -4.32 -1.44 -17.99
CA GLU A 255 -4.69 -0.80 -16.72
C GLU A 255 -6.07 -0.11 -16.78
N ILE A 256 -6.39 0.56 -17.90
CA ILE A 256 -7.67 1.26 -18.11
C ILE A 256 -8.82 0.28 -18.26
N MET A 257 -8.58 -0.88 -18.86
CA MET A 257 -9.65 -1.76 -19.35
C MET A 257 -10.32 -2.59 -18.26
N ASP A 258 -9.72 -2.71 -17.07
CA ASP A 258 -10.35 -3.33 -15.89
C ASP A 258 -10.87 -4.77 -16.12
N PHE A 259 -10.32 -5.47 -17.11
CA PHE A 259 -10.57 -6.89 -17.35
C PHE A 259 -9.26 -7.60 -17.72
N PRO A 260 -9.14 -8.91 -17.43
CA PRO A 260 -7.93 -9.66 -17.73
C PRO A 260 -7.72 -9.76 -19.25
N THR A 261 -6.55 -9.31 -19.71
CA THR A 261 -6.16 -9.40 -21.12
C THR A 261 -5.36 -10.67 -21.36
N TYR A 262 -5.78 -11.45 -22.34
CA TYR A 262 -5.04 -12.63 -22.78
C TYR A 262 -4.80 -12.53 -24.28
N ALA A 263 -3.53 -12.56 -24.67
CA ALA A 263 -3.10 -12.57 -26.06
C ALA A 263 -1.82 -13.41 -26.17
N ASN A 264 -1.79 -14.28 -27.17
CA ASN A 264 -0.62 -15.07 -27.55
C ASN A 264 -0.20 -14.65 -28.98
N GLU A 265 0.90 -15.19 -29.50
CA GLU A 265 1.39 -14.87 -30.87
C GLU A 265 0.40 -15.27 -31.98
N THR A 266 -0.40 -16.30 -31.70
CA THR A 266 -1.34 -16.87 -32.66
C THR A 266 -2.78 -16.40 -32.45
N TYR A 267 -3.17 -16.05 -31.22
CA TYR A 267 -4.57 -15.78 -30.89
C TYR A 267 -4.76 -14.63 -29.89
N LEU A 268 -5.83 -13.85 -30.09
CA LEU A 268 -6.41 -12.91 -29.14
C LEU A 268 -7.59 -13.55 -28.42
N TYR A 269 -7.77 -13.22 -27.14
CA TYR A 269 -8.91 -13.66 -26.36
C TYR A 269 -9.70 -12.44 -25.91
N ILE A 270 -10.91 -12.30 -26.46
CA ILE A 270 -11.81 -11.18 -26.19
C ILE A 270 -12.84 -11.63 -25.15
N PRO A 271 -13.01 -10.91 -24.02
CA PRO A 271 -14.01 -11.29 -23.02
C PRO A 271 -15.43 -11.28 -23.58
N CYS A 272 -16.22 -12.33 -23.34
CA CYS A 272 -17.60 -12.41 -23.85
C CYS A 272 -18.54 -11.36 -23.24
N GLY A 273 -18.14 -10.73 -22.14
CA GLY A 273 -18.83 -9.59 -21.54
C GLY A 273 -18.78 -8.31 -22.40
N TYR A 274 -18.04 -8.32 -23.51
CA TYR A 274 -18.00 -7.21 -24.45
C TYR A 274 -19.37 -6.98 -25.10
N THR A 275 -19.93 -5.80 -24.90
CA THR A 275 -21.34 -5.50 -25.23
C THR A 275 -21.66 -5.58 -26.71
N LEU A 276 -20.72 -5.25 -27.60
CA LEU A 276 -20.97 -5.27 -29.04
C LEU A 276 -21.28 -6.67 -29.59
N PHE A 277 -20.74 -7.75 -28.99
CA PHE A 277 -20.91 -9.11 -29.51
C PHE A 277 -22.37 -9.48 -29.78
N LYS A 278 -23.29 -9.16 -28.86
CA LYS A 278 -24.71 -9.49 -28.99
C LYS A 278 -25.40 -8.78 -30.17
N HIS A 279 -24.80 -7.67 -30.63
CA HIS A 279 -25.38 -6.83 -31.68
C HIS A 279 -24.72 -7.02 -33.05
N LEU A 280 -23.62 -7.76 -33.11
CA LEU A 280 -23.01 -8.19 -34.36
C LEU A 280 -23.90 -9.23 -35.05
N TYR A 281 -23.93 -9.17 -36.38
CA TYR A 281 -24.75 -10.05 -37.19
C TYR A 281 -24.51 -11.52 -36.88
N ASN A 282 -25.58 -12.26 -36.60
CA ASN A 282 -25.58 -13.73 -36.47
C ASN A 282 -24.64 -14.31 -35.39
N PHE A 283 -23.97 -13.48 -34.59
CA PHE A 283 -23.02 -13.95 -33.58
C PHE A 283 -23.72 -14.77 -32.49
N SER A 284 -24.89 -14.31 -32.05
CA SER A 284 -25.77 -15.04 -31.13
C SER A 284 -26.34 -16.33 -31.75
N SER A 285 -26.44 -16.40 -33.07
CA SER A 285 -26.87 -17.62 -33.77
C SER A 285 -25.74 -18.64 -33.90
N PHE A 286 -24.48 -18.19 -34.08
CA PHE A 286 -23.30 -19.05 -34.10
C PHE A 286 -23.02 -19.68 -32.73
N PHE A 287 -23.33 -18.95 -31.66
CA PHE A 287 -23.19 -19.41 -30.29
C PHE A 287 -24.52 -19.23 -29.55
N PRO A 288 -25.45 -20.21 -29.64
CA PRO A 288 -26.71 -20.17 -28.91
C PRO A 288 -26.49 -19.97 -27.41
N GLY A 289 -27.24 -19.05 -26.80
CA GLY A 289 -27.09 -18.71 -25.37
C GLY A 289 -25.90 -17.79 -25.05
N PHE A 290 -25.35 -17.08 -26.03
CA PHE A 290 -24.26 -16.12 -25.82
C PHE A 290 -24.70 -14.82 -25.10
N PRO A 291 -23.93 -14.28 -24.15
CA PRO A 291 -22.75 -14.88 -23.55
C PRO A 291 -23.16 -15.98 -22.56
N PRO A 292 -22.43 -17.10 -22.57
CA PRO A 292 -22.64 -18.17 -21.59
C PRO A 292 -22.30 -17.73 -20.15
N THR A 293 -22.90 -18.43 -19.19
CA THR A 293 -22.74 -18.18 -17.75
C THR A 293 -21.29 -18.33 -17.31
N SER A 294 -20.71 -17.30 -16.72
CA SER A 294 -19.39 -17.41 -16.07
C SER A 294 -19.55 -18.03 -14.69
N TYR A 295 -18.49 -18.65 -14.16
CA TYR A 295 -18.56 -19.31 -12.85
C TYR A 295 -17.48 -18.77 -11.94
N HIS A 296 -17.78 -18.61 -10.64
CA HIS A 296 -16.78 -18.18 -9.68
C HIS A 296 -16.76 -19.10 -8.45
N LEU A 297 -15.60 -19.17 -7.84
CA LEU A 297 -15.35 -19.95 -6.64
C LEU A 297 -14.68 -19.05 -5.63
N THR A 298 -15.27 -19.00 -4.44
CA THR A 298 -14.76 -18.21 -3.32
C THR A 298 -14.04 -19.14 -2.35
N ILE A 299 -12.77 -18.86 -2.09
CA ILE A 299 -11.97 -19.61 -1.12
C ILE A 299 -11.68 -18.71 0.07
N LYS A 300 -12.08 -19.16 1.25
CA LYS A 300 -11.75 -18.54 2.52
C LYS A 300 -10.47 -19.19 3.07
N TYR A 301 -9.51 -18.36 3.43
CA TYR A 301 -8.24 -18.72 4.04
C TYR A 301 -8.11 -18.07 5.40
N GLN A 302 -7.39 -18.73 6.30
CA GLN A 302 -6.84 -18.17 7.52
C GLN A 302 -5.32 -18.29 7.40
N ILE A 303 -4.66 -17.21 6.99
CA ILE A 303 -3.21 -17.20 6.83
C ILE A 303 -2.60 -17.08 8.22
N GLN A 304 -1.90 -18.14 8.64
CA GLN A 304 -1.19 -18.18 9.90
C GLN A 304 0.03 -17.28 9.77
N CYS A 305 0.10 -16.25 10.59
CA CYS A 305 1.34 -15.54 10.76
C CYS A 305 2.29 -16.47 11.50
N GLU A 306 3.43 -16.79 10.91
CA GLU A 306 4.59 -16.98 11.76
C GLU A 306 4.81 -15.65 12.48
N VAL A 307 4.34 -15.59 13.72
CA VAL A 307 4.99 -14.74 14.71
C VAL A 307 6.34 -15.40 14.92
N HIS A 308 7.27 -15.23 13.95
CA HIS A 308 8.65 -15.23 14.33
C HIS A 308 8.72 -14.25 15.48
N ASP A 309 9.22 -14.71 16.61
CA ASP A 309 9.66 -13.82 17.66
C ASP A 309 10.76 -12.97 17.01
N ILE A 310 10.33 -11.88 16.38
CA ILE A 310 11.19 -10.97 15.63
C ILE A 310 12.28 -10.51 16.60
N HIS A 311 11.99 -10.40 17.91
CA HIS A 311 13.01 -10.15 18.93
C HIS A 311 14.04 -11.27 19.08
N ARG A 312 13.70 -12.55 18.86
CA ARG A 312 14.65 -13.68 18.88
C ARG A 312 15.52 -13.73 17.62
N LEU A 313 14.94 -13.52 16.44
CA LEU A 313 15.68 -13.42 15.17
C LEU A 313 16.55 -12.16 15.13
N ILE A 314 16.08 -11.07 15.74
CA ILE A 314 16.83 -9.83 15.91
C ILE A 314 17.92 -9.97 16.98
N ARG A 315 17.68 -10.65 18.11
CA ARG A 315 18.74 -10.95 19.11
C ARG A 315 19.86 -11.77 18.49
N ALA A 316 19.50 -12.85 17.80
CA ALA A 316 20.47 -13.73 17.14
C ALA A 316 21.29 -13.00 16.05
N ASN A 317 20.70 -12.03 15.36
CA ASN A 317 21.41 -11.24 14.34
C ASN A 317 22.09 -9.97 14.89
N LEU A 318 21.65 -9.42 16.02
CA LEU A 318 22.32 -8.31 16.73
C LEU A 318 23.62 -8.78 17.39
N GLU A 319 23.64 -10.00 17.93
CA GLU A 319 24.87 -10.64 18.44
C GLU A 319 25.89 -10.86 17.30
N ALA A 320 25.42 -11.07 16.07
CA ALA A 320 26.28 -11.16 14.87
C ALA A 320 26.62 -9.79 14.23
N ALA A 321 25.91 -8.71 14.58
CA ALA A 321 26.05 -7.40 13.92
C ALA A 321 27.25 -6.57 14.41
N GLU A 322 27.83 -6.89 15.56
CA GLU A 322 29.09 -6.25 15.99
C GLU A 322 30.30 -6.73 15.16
N THR A 323 30.21 -7.85 14.42
CA THR A 323 31.34 -8.41 13.66
C THR A 323 31.19 -8.41 12.13
N LEU A 324 30.02 -8.07 11.57
CA LEU A 324 29.81 -8.08 10.12
C LEU A 324 29.35 -6.72 9.59
N LYS A 325 30.30 -5.94 9.05
CA LYS A 325 30.04 -4.83 8.14
C LYS A 325 29.25 -5.35 6.94
N PHE A 326 27.93 -5.20 6.97
CA PHE A 326 27.05 -5.63 5.89
C PHE A 326 27.30 -4.76 4.65
N LYS A 327 28.04 -5.27 3.65
CA LYS A 327 28.05 -4.72 2.29
C LYS A 327 26.72 -5.09 1.63
N PRO A 328 25.87 -4.13 1.23
CA PRO A 328 24.52 -4.38 0.70
C PRO A 328 24.53 -4.88 -0.77
N SER A 329 25.55 -5.61 -1.19
CA SER A 329 25.84 -5.88 -2.61
C SER A 329 25.53 -7.31 -3.07
N THR A 330 24.89 -8.16 -2.27
CA THR A 330 24.54 -9.53 -2.66
C THR A 330 23.12 -9.90 -2.26
N LEU A 331 22.15 -9.10 -2.71
CA LEU A 331 20.81 -9.61 -2.99
C LEU A 331 20.75 -9.87 -4.50
N PRO A 332 20.45 -11.10 -4.95
CA PRO A 332 20.49 -11.44 -6.37
C PRO A 332 19.46 -10.60 -7.14
N VAL A 333 19.97 -9.75 -8.04
CA VAL A 333 19.24 -8.75 -8.83
C VAL A 333 18.44 -9.38 -9.99
N SER A 334 17.92 -10.59 -9.83
CA SER A 334 17.16 -11.27 -10.88
C SER A 334 15.94 -11.97 -10.31
N GLY A 335 14.79 -11.29 -10.40
CA GLY A 335 13.50 -11.85 -10.01
C GLY A 335 12.53 -10.79 -9.47
N ASP A 336 11.81 -10.14 -10.39
CA ASP A 336 10.50 -9.48 -10.18
C ASP A 336 10.21 -8.94 -8.76
N HIS A 337 11.01 -7.98 -8.29
CA HIS A 337 10.84 -7.33 -6.99
C HIS A 337 9.68 -6.33 -7.00
N ARG A 338 8.43 -6.81 -7.09
CA ARG A 338 7.26 -5.92 -6.99
C ARG A 338 6.94 -5.48 -5.56
N TYR A 339 7.56 -6.09 -4.54
CA TYR A 339 7.47 -5.64 -3.14
C TYR A 339 8.73 -5.99 -2.34
N ALA A 340 9.82 -5.24 -2.51
CA ALA A 340 10.90 -5.26 -1.53
C ALA A 340 10.44 -4.52 -0.27
N LYS A 341 9.66 -5.19 0.60
CA LYS A 341 9.36 -4.67 1.95
C LYS A 341 10.62 -4.87 2.79
N SER A 342 11.43 -3.83 2.89
CA SER A 342 12.65 -3.90 3.70
C SER A 342 12.31 -3.60 5.16
N ILE A 343 12.71 -4.50 6.04
CA ILE A 343 12.54 -4.36 7.49
C ILE A 343 13.74 -3.57 8.01
N ARG A 344 13.49 -2.51 8.77
CA ARG A 344 14.52 -1.69 9.43
C ARG A 344 14.30 -1.71 10.93
N LEU A 345 15.29 -2.19 11.66
CA LEU A 345 15.34 -2.05 13.11
C LEU A 345 16.04 -0.75 13.45
N VAL A 346 15.43 0.02 14.36
CA VAL A 346 15.90 1.34 14.76
C VAL A 346 15.77 1.43 16.28
N ARG A 347 16.72 2.09 16.95
CA ARG A 347 16.61 2.32 18.40
C ARG A 347 15.77 3.56 18.66
N GLU A 348 14.96 3.54 19.70
CA GLU A 348 14.33 4.74 20.23
C GLU A 348 15.42 5.79 20.55
N GLY A 349 15.14 7.05 20.24
CA GLY A 349 16.08 8.16 20.41
C GLY A 349 17.17 8.25 19.33
N GLN A 350 17.23 7.31 18.37
CA GLN A 350 18.21 7.37 17.28
C GLN A 350 18.04 8.66 16.46
N LYS A 351 19.13 9.43 16.35
CA LYS A 351 19.12 10.71 15.63
C LYS A 351 19.40 10.56 14.14
N ASN A 352 18.76 11.39 13.32
CA ASN A 352 18.99 11.51 11.88
C ASN A 352 18.83 10.19 11.09
N PHE A 353 17.85 9.36 11.45
CA PHE A 353 17.54 8.13 10.73
C PHE A 353 16.90 8.46 9.36
N ARG A 354 17.34 7.80 8.28
CA ARG A 354 16.92 8.14 6.91
C ARG A 354 16.42 6.92 6.13
N LEU A 355 15.29 7.07 5.45
CA LEU A 355 14.77 6.13 4.46
C LEU A 355 14.94 6.70 3.04
N LYS A 356 15.59 5.95 2.16
CA LYS A 356 15.82 6.37 0.76
C LYS A 356 14.81 5.72 -0.17
N CYS A 357 14.32 6.47 -1.16
CA CYS A 357 13.51 5.90 -2.22
C CYS A 357 14.40 5.44 -3.39
N THR A 358 14.31 4.17 -3.77
CA THR A 358 15.15 3.59 -4.84
C THR A 358 14.70 4.04 -6.24
N SER A 359 15.57 4.75 -6.95
CA SER A 359 15.39 5.20 -8.33
C SER A 359 16.66 4.96 -9.16
N LYS A 360 16.50 4.83 -10.48
CA LYS A 360 17.64 4.72 -11.42
C LYS A 360 18.38 6.05 -11.62
N ASN A 361 17.68 7.16 -11.38
CA ASN A 361 18.20 8.52 -11.49
C ASN A 361 18.10 9.20 -10.13
N ASP A 362 19.00 10.14 -9.86
CA ASP A 362 18.93 10.97 -8.67
C ASP A 362 17.60 11.72 -8.60
N LEU A 363 16.95 11.60 -7.44
CA LEU A 363 15.67 12.22 -7.16
C LEU A 363 15.92 13.57 -6.52
N ILE A 364 15.28 14.60 -7.08
CA ILE A 364 15.31 15.96 -6.54
C ILE A 364 13.87 16.33 -6.20
N CYS A 365 13.66 16.72 -4.95
CA CYS A 365 12.40 17.20 -4.42
C CYS A 365 12.52 18.68 -4.08
N THR A 366 11.63 19.49 -4.64
CA THR A 366 11.49 20.92 -4.33
C THR A 366 10.03 21.22 -3.95
N VAL A 367 9.77 22.36 -3.31
CA VAL A 367 8.43 22.74 -2.83
C VAL A 367 7.38 22.66 -3.95
N ASN A 368 7.72 23.17 -5.14
CA ASN A 368 6.82 23.19 -6.30
C ASN A 368 6.87 21.92 -7.16
N ASN A 369 7.93 21.10 -7.04
CA ASN A 369 8.12 19.93 -7.87
C ASN A 369 8.65 18.72 -7.09
N SER A 370 7.91 18.32 -6.05
CA SER A 370 8.19 17.06 -5.36
C SER A 370 7.99 15.89 -6.32
N ARG A 371 9.06 15.14 -6.60
CA ARG A 371 9.01 13.92 -7.40
C ARG A 371 8.54 12.71 -6.60
N VAL A 372 8.51 12.82 -5.28
CA VAL A 372 8.18 11.74 -4.34
C VAL A 372 7.27 12.27 -3.24
N ILE A 373 6.33 11.43 -2.80
CA ILE A 373 5.68 11.55 -1.50
C ILE A 373 5.89 10.29 -0.69
N TRP A 374 5.91 10.46 0.62
CA TRP A 374 5.90 9.34 1.56
C TRP A 374 4.53 9.22 2.21
N ARG A 375 4.03 8.00 2.38
CA ARG A 375 2.78 7.71 3.06
C ARG A 375 3.00 6.66 4.14
N THR A 376 2.36 6.79 5.28
CA THR A 376 2.39 5.76 6.32
C THR A 376 1.26 4.74 6.13
N GLY A 377 1.32 3.61 6.81
CA GLY A 377 0.22 2.62 6.85
C GLY A 377 -1.02 3.18 7.54
N SER A 378 -0.82 4.08 8.49
CA SER A 378 -1.85 4.89 9.15
C SER A 378 -2.46 6.00 8.26
N GLY A 379 -1.90 6.26 7.07
CA GLY A 379 -2.47 7.20 6.09
C GLY A 379 -1.92 8.63 6.14
N VAL A 380 -0.95 8.92 7.00
CA VAL A 380 -0.26 10.22 7.07
C VAL A 380 0.62 10.39 5.83
N THR A 381 0.62 11.58 5.23
CA THR A 381 1.40 11.88 4.01
C THR A 381 2.46 12.94 4.29
N TYR A 382 3.71 12.63 3.97
CA TYR A 382 4.84 13.57 4.03
C TYR A 382 5.23 14.04 2.63
N LYS A 383 5.41 15.35 2.49
CA LYS A 383 5.89 16.02 1.28
C LYS A 383 7.12 16.84 1.63
N TYR A 384 7.91 17.17 0.60
CA TYR A 384 9.00 18.11 0.77
C TYR A 384 8.45 19.49 1.13
N ASP A 385 8.97 20.03 2.21
CA ASP A 385 8.72 21.39 2.69
C ASP A 385 10.08 21.95 3.16
N GLU A 386 10.37 23.17 2.75
CA GLU A 386 11.66 23.83 2.99
C GLU A 386 11.78 24.30 4.45
N ASN A 387 10.64 24.57 5.12
CA ASN A 387 10.58 25.14 6.46
C ASN A 387 9.90 24.23 7.50
N SER A 388 9.83 22.91 7.27
CA SER A 388 9.24 22.01 8.27
C SER A 388 10.18 21.78 9.45
N ASP A 389 9.83 22.28 10.63
CA ASP A 389 10.48 21.95 11.91
C ASP A 389 9.89 20.66 12.53
N THR A 390 9.32 19.79 11.69
CA THR A 390 8.69 18.54 12.12
C THR A 390 9.74 17.44 12.28
N ASN A 391 9.54 16.58 13.30
CA ASN A 391 10.45 15.47 13.58
C ASN A 391 10.70 14.58 12.35
N ILE A 392 9.64 14.29 11.60
CA ILE A 392 9.71 13.57 10.32
C ILE A 392 9.55 14.58 9.19
N ARG A 393 10.52 14.60 8.26
CA ARG A 393 10.45 15.46 7.07
C ARG A 393 11.09 14.84 5.84
N VAL A 394 10.69 15.31 4.66
CA VAL A 394 11.28 14.87 3.39
C VAL A 394 12.41 15.82 3.01
N MET A 395 13.58 15.26 2.71
CA MET A 395 14.80 15.99 2.35
C MET A 395 14.84 16.31 0.84
N PRO A 396 15.74 17.21 0.39
CA PRO A 396 15.86 17.58 -1.03
C PRO A 396 16.20 16.41 -1.96
N ASP A 397 16.85 15.37 -1.43
CA ASP A 397 17.14 14.10 -2.12
C ASP A 397 15.94 13.13 -2.14
N CYS A 398 14.75 13.62 -1.76
CA CYS A 398 13.52 12.86 -1.60
C CYS A 398 13.57 11.72 -0.55
N SER A 399 14.58 11.70 0.32
CA SER A 399 14.64 10.77 1.46
C SER A 399 13.74 11.24 2.60
N LEU A 400 13.19 10.29 3.37
CA LEU A 400 12.45 10.59 4.60
C LEU A 400 13.41 10.59 5.78
N LEU A 401 13.55 11.72 6.45
CA LEU A 401 14.41 11.93 7.62
C LEU A 401 13.57 11.92 8.90
N PHE A 402 14.04 11.20 9.90
CA PHE A 402 13.60 11.24 11.28
C PHE A 402 14.69 11.96 12.09
N HIS A 403 14.36 13.09 12.70
CA HIS A 403 15.28 13.83 13.54
C HIS A 403 15.62 13.06 14.82
N HIS A 404 14.58 12.55 15.49
CA HIS A 404 14.64 11.59 16.58
C HIS A 404 13.61 10.50 16.30
N VAL A 405 13.90 9.25 16.66
CA VAL A 405 12.97 8.15 16.42
C VAL A 405 12.20 7.86 17.70
N TYR A 406 10.87 7.98 17.67
CA TYR A 406 10.01 7.72 18.82
C TYR A 406 9.24 6.39 18.66
N LEU A 407 8.95 5.69 19.75
CA LEU A 407 8.23 4.39 19.72
C LEU A 407 6.90 4.44 18.94
N TYR A 408 6.14 5.53 19.05
CA TYR A 408 4.86 5.67 18.36
C TYR A 408 4.98 5.88 16.84
N GLU A 409 6.19 6.02 16.31
CA GLU A 409 6.47 6.15 14.87
C GLU A 409 6.68 4.79 14.19
N GLU A 410 6.44 3.68 14.91
CA GLU A 410 6.43 2.32 14.36
C GLU A 410 5.28 2.14 13.36
N ASP A 411 5.61 2.21 12.06
CA ASP A 411 4.65 2.00 10.98
C ASP A 411 5.37 1.49 9.70
N SER A 412 4.59 1.20 8.68
CA SER A 412 5.06 0.95 7.32
C SER A 412 5.05 2.26 6.51
N TYR A 413 6.20 2.62 5.94
CA TYR A 413 6.41 3.84 5.16
C TYR A 413 6.55 3.50 3.68
N TYR A 414 5.66 4.07 2.86
CA TYR A 414 5.52 3.82 1.43
C TYR A 414 6.01 5.03 0.62
N CYS A 415 6.97 4.83 -0.27
CA CYS A 415 7.38 5.85 -1.23
C CYS A 415 6.51 5.79 -2.49
N HIS A 416 5.83 6.86 -2.84
CA HIS A 416 5.12 7.00 -4.12
C HIS A 416 5.83 8.02 -5.01
N MET A 417 6.04 7.68 -6.27
CA MET A 417 6.65 8.60 -7.23
C MET A 417 5.57 9.37 -7.99
N ARG A 418 5.89 10.62 -8.33
CA ARG A 418 5.06 11.47 -9.18
C ARG A 418 5.00 10.84 -10.57
N GLN A 419 3.78 10.61 -11.06
CA GLN A 419 3.56 10.09 -12.40
C GLN A 419 2.67 11.09 -13.13
N PHE A 420 3.27 11.88 -14.01
CA PHE A 420 2.49 12.81 -14.83
C PHE A 420 1.75 12.02 -15.92
N ARG A 421 0.48 11.71 -15.67
CA ARG A 421 -0.40 11.03 -16.63
C ARG A 421 -1.36 12.06 -17.24
N TRP A 422 -1.09 12.47 -18.49
CA TRP A 422 -1.91 13.44 -19.23
C TRP A 422 -3.39 13.04 -19.38
N GLU A 423 -3.75 11.76 -19.26
CA GLU A 423 -5.15 11.28 -19.37
C GLU A 423 -5.91 11.11 -18.03
N GLN A 424 -5.32 11.45 -16.87
CA GLN A 424 -6.04 11.47 -15.59
C GLN A 424 -5.78 12.79 -14.86
N PRO A 425 -6.44 13.90 -15.26
CA PRO A 425 -6.32 15.17 -14.56
C PRO A 425 -6.87 14.98 -13.14
N GLY A 426 -5.96 14.93 -12.16
CA GLY A 426 -6.27 14.69 -10.73
C GLY A 426 -5.40 13.62 -10.08
N GLN A 427 -4.83 12.69 -10.86
CA GLN A 427 -3.98 11.61 -10.32
C GLN A 427 -2.50 11.89 -10.57
N ILE A 428 -1.88 12.61 -9.64
CA ILE A 428 -0.50 13.09 -9.74
C ILE A 428 0.52 12.02 -9.25
N TRP A 429 0.08 11.08 -8.41
CA TRP A 429 0.93 10.10 -7.73
C TRP A 429 0.66 8.67 -8.20
N SER A 430 1.70 7.84 -8.25
CA SER A 430 1.55 6.43 -8.61
C SER A 430 0.62 5.70 -7.64
N LEU A 431 -0.37 4.96 -8.17
CA LEU A 431 -1.26 4.10 -7.37
C LEU A 431 -0.50 3.07 -6.56
N ARG A 432 0.62 2.58 -7.11
CA ARG A 432 1.50 1.58 -6.48
C ARG A 432 2.74 2.26 -5.90
N PRO A 433 3.15 1.93 -4.67
CA PRO A 433 4.38 2.46 -4.10
C PRO A 433 5.60 1.84 -4.79
N ARG A 434 6.69 2.60 -4.88
CA ARG A 434 7.96 2.18 -5.48
C ARG A 434 8.75 1.27 -4.54
N ILE A 435 8.71 1.56 -3.24
CA ILE A 435 9.33 0.79 -2.16
C ILE A 435 8.52 0.98 -0.88
N ALA A 436 8.57 -0.02 0.00
CA ALA A 436 7.98 0.03 1.32
C ALA A 436 9.03 -0.34 2.39
N TYR A 437 9.08 0.44 3.46
CA TYR A 437 9.88 0.16 4.64
C TYR A 437 8.94 -0.19 5.79
N ARG A 438 9.25 -1.23 6.55
CA ARG A 438 8.62 -1.43 7.86
C ARG A 438 9.66 -1.17 8.94
N ILE A 439 9.41 -0.16 9.75
CA ILE A 439 10.27 0.19 10.87
C ILE A 439 9.80 -0.62 12.08
N TYR A 440 10.74 -1.21 12.83
CA TYR A 440 10.52 -1.70 14.18
C TYR A 440 11.42 -0.90 15.11
N ILE A 441 10.85 -0.37 16.19
CA ILE A 441 11.58 0.52 17.10
C ILE A 441 11.82 -0.25 18.39
N GLN A 442 13.10 -0.46 18.72
CA GLN A 442 13.47 -1.05 19.98
C GLN A 442 13.44 0.05 21.05
N PRO A 443 12.68 -0.11 22.15
CA PRO A 443 12.70 0.85 23.24
C PRO A 443 14.12 0.96 23.77
N GLU A 444 14.52 2.17 24.15
CA GLU A 444 15.79 2.34 24.81
C GLU A 444 15.76 1.49 26.09
N ALA A 445 16.78 0.65 26.30
CA ALA A 445 16.88 -0.09 27.55
C ALA A 445 16.89 0.98 28.65
N THR A 446 15.86 0.99 29.48
CA THR A 446 15.75 1.90 30.63
C THR A 446 16.90 1.57 31.56
N PHE A 447 18.05 2.19 31.33
CA PHE A 447 19.07 2.32 32.35
C PHE A 447 18.39 3.07 33.48
N TRP A 448 18.41 2.45 34.65
CA TRP A 448 17.80 2.97 35.86
C TRP A 448 18.19 4.44 36.03
N SER A 449 17.20 5.26 36.39
CA SER A 449 17.37 6.70 36.58
C SER A 449 18.60 6.99 37.44
N LYS A 450 19.43 7.97 37.07
CA LYS A 450 20.56 8.41 37.93
C LYS A 450 20.13 8.76 39.37
N GLN A 451 18.84 9.02 39.62
CA GLN A 451 18.31 9.21 40.97
C GLN A 451 18.29 7.92 41.80
N THR A 452 18.04 6.76 41.20
CA THR A 452 18.08 5.48 41.92
C THR A 452 19.50 5.07 42.28
N ASP A 453 20.51 5.41 41.48
CA ASP A 453 21.92 5.18 41.83
C ASP A 453 22.36 6.02 43.05
N CYS A 454 21.88 7.26 43.14
CA CYS A 454 22.12 8.13 44.30
C CYS A 454 21.43 7.56 45.56
N LEU A 455 20.21 7.05 45.41
CA LEU A 455 19.42 6.49 46.51
C LEU A 455 19.98 5.15 47.00
N ILE A 456 20.43 4.29 46.08
CA ILE A 456 21.15 3.05 46.40
C ILE A 456 22.49 3.38 47.07
N GLY A 457 23.23 4.37 46.56
CA GLY A 457 24.47 4.86 47.18
C GLY A 457 24.26 5.37 48.60
N LEU A 458 23.19 6.12 48.86
CA LEU A 458 22.80 6.59 50.19
C LEU A 458 22.43 5.44 51.14
N ILE A 459 21.70 4.43 50.65
CA ILE A 459 21.34 3.24 51.45
C ILE A 459 22.60 2.46 51.86
N VAL A 460 23.54 2.27 50.93
CA VAL A 460 24.82 1.60 51.22
C VAL A 460 25.64 2.39 52.24
N LEU A 461 25.71 3.72 52.11
CA LEU A 461 26.40 4.59 53.08
C LEU A 461 25.74 4.54 54.46
N ALA A 462 24.41 4.55 54.54
CA ALA A 462 23.67 4.46 55.79
C ALA A 462 23.85 3.09 56.48
N ALA A 463 23.92 2.00 55.72
CA ALA A 463 24.20 0.68 56.26
C ALA A 463 25.63 0.62 56.83
N TRP A 464 26.61 1.17 56.13
CA TRP A 464 28.00 1.22 56.60
C TRP A 464 28.19 2.11 57.83
N SER A 465 27.51 3.25 57.91
CA SER A 465 27.58 4.10 59.09
C SER A 465 26.97 3.41 60.31
N LEU A 466 25.87 2.67 60.14
CA LEU A 466 25.26 1.88 61.22
C LEU A 466 26.23 0.81 61.75
N VAL A 467 26.91 0.09 60.85
CA VAL A 467 27.92 -0.92 61.24
C VAL A 467 29.06 -0.29 62.03
N LEU A 468 29.55 0.88 61.60
CA LEU A 468 30.60 1.60 62.32
C LEU A 468 30.15 2.08 63.71
N VAL A 469 28.90 2.54 63.85
CA VAL A 469 28.33 2.94 65.15
C VAL A 469 28.21 1.74 66.09
N VAL A 470 27.76 0.59 65.59
CA VAL A 470 27.70 -0.66 66.38
C VAL A 470 29.09 -1.08 66.83
N PHE A 471 30.08 -1.04 65.94
CA PHE A 471 31.47 -1.36 66.27
C PHE A 471 32.04 -0.40 67.32
N TRP A 472 31.74 0.89 67.22
CA TRP A 472 32.14 1.90 68.19
C TRP A 472 31.50 1.67 69.57
N PHE A 473 30.22 1.27 69.62
CA PHE A 473 29.56 0.88 70.87
C PHE A 473 30.21 -0.35 71.51
N ILE A 474 30.55 -1.36 70.72
CA ILE A 474 31.25 -2.57 71.21
C ILE A 474 32.62 -2.20 71.78
N LEU A 475 33.38 -1.35 71.09
CA LEU A 475 34.68 -0.88 71.57
C LEU A 475 34.58 -0.08 72.87
N ASN A 476 33.61 0.82 73.00
CA ASN A 476 33.41 1.57 74.24
C ASN A 476 32.95 0.67 75.39
N TRP A 477 32.08 -0.30 75.11
CA TRP A 477 31.69 -1.28 76.13
C TRP A 477 32.90 -2.09 76.59
N TYR A 478 33.75 -2.52 75.66
CA TYR A 478 34.98 -3.22 75.95
C TYR A 478 35.94 -2.37 76.80
N ASP A 479 36.17 -1.10 76.43
CA ASP A 479 37.01 -0.18 77.21
C ASP A 479 36.44 0.07 78.62
N ALA A 480 35.13 0.29 78.74
CA ALA A 480 34.46 0.44 80.02
C ALA A 480 34.56 -0.82 80.90
N SER A 481 34.46 -2.01 80.31
CA SER A 481 34.62 -3.29 81.00
C SER A 481 36.05 -3.49 81.51
N ILE A 482 37.05 -3.14 80.71
CA ILE A 482 38.47 -3.17 81.10
C ILE A 482 38.72 -2.18 82.23
N ARG A 483 38.24 -0.93 82.13
CA ARG A 483 38.39 0.06 83.21
C ARG A 483 37.77 -0.42 84.51
N LYS A 484 36.59 -1.04 84.45
CA LYS A 484 35.92 -1.61 85.62
C LYS A 484 36.76 -2.75 86.23
N HIS A 485 37.34 -3.63 85.42
CA HIS A 485 38.23 -4.70 85.91
C HIS A 485 39.56 -4.16 86.47
N ALA A 486 40.10 -3.07 85.90
CA ALA A 486 41.27 -2.39 86.42
C ALA A 486 41.01 -1.75 87.79
N GLU A 487 39.83 -1.15 88.02
CA GLU A 487 39.44 -0.63 89.33
C GLU A 487 39.27 -1.73 90.40
N PHE A 488 38.79 -2.92 90.02
CA PHE A 488 38.67 -4.04 90.96
C PHE A 488 40.02 -4.66 91.35
N PHE A 489 41.02 -4.67 90.45
CA PHE A 489 42.38 -5.13 90.78
C PHE A 489 43.14 -4.16 91.71
N VAL A 490 42.74 -2.89 91.75
CA VAL A 490 43.37 -1.84 92.59
C VAL A 490 42.87 -1.88 94.04
N ARG A 491 41.71 -2.47 94.32
CA ARG A 491 41.14 -2.55 95.69
C ARG A 491 41.86 -3.55 96.62
N SER A 492 42.72 -4.44 96.11
CA SER A 492 43.39 -5.48 96.93
C SER A 492 44.89 -5.27 97.16
N SER A 493 45.49 -4.14 96.79
CA SER A 493 46.93 -3.88 97.03
C SER A 493 47.17 -2.56 97.75
N SER A 494 47.56 -2.72 99.02
CA SER A 494 47.96 -1.69 99.97
C SER A 494 49.18 -0.89 99.49
N GLY A 495 49.18 0.41 99.78
CA GLY A 495 50.35 1.30 99.77
C GLY A 495 50.72 1.91 98.42
N ARG A 496 51.02 1.09 97.40
CA ARG A 496 51.66 1.57 96.15
C ARG A 496 50.69 2.22 95.16
N ASN A 497 49.41 1.85 95.19
CA ASN A 497 48.39 2.39 94.28
C ASN A 497 47.83 3.76 94.68
N ARG A 498 48.09 4.23 95.90
CA ARG A 498 47.76 5.62 96.30
C ARG A 498 48.63 6.64 95.55
N MET A 499 49.86 6.24 95.21
CA MET A 499 50.80 7.05 94.43
C MET A 499 50.44 7.06 92.93
N ILE A 500 49.98 5.93 92.38
CA ILE A 500 49.55 5.82 90.97
C ILE A 500 48.21 6.56 90.74
N LYS A 501 47.31 6.59 91.75
CA LYS A 501 46.10 7.42 91.71
C LYS A 501 46.40 8.92 91.61
N ASN A 502 47.53 9.40 92.17
CA ASN A 502 47.97 10.78 92.00
C ASN A 502 48.65 11.06 90.65
N ILE A 503 49.12 10.03 89.93
CA ILE A 503 49.80 10.18 88.64
C ILE A 503 48.81 10.06 87.45
N TYR A 504 47.72 9.30 87.60
CA TYR A 504 46.75 9.03 86.52
C TYR A 504 45.31 9.49 86.82
N SER A 505 45.08 10.25 87.88
CA SER A 505 43.83 10.99 88.05
C SER A 505 43.78 12.13 87.02
N PRO A 506 42.71 12.27 86.20
CA PRO A 506 42.54 13.42 85.32
C PRO A 506 42.22 14.73 86.09
N TYR A 507 42.24 14.69 87.42
CA TYR A 507 42.07 15.84 88.30
C TYR A 507 43.23 15.86 89.30
N MET A 508 44.19 16.79 89.13
CA MET A 508 45.22 17.04 90.14
C MET A 508 44.65 17.89 91.28
N GLU A 509 45.17 17.73 92.50
CA GLU A 509 44.82 18.59 93.65
C GLU A 509 45.16 20.07 93.39
N ASP A 510 46.10 20.35 92.48
CA ASP A 510 46.41 21.70 92.00
C ASP A 510 45.29 22.31 91.13
N ASP A 511 44.52 21.47 90.41
CA ASP A 511 43.35 21.93 89.64
C ASP A 511 42.19 22.30 90.56
N HIS A 512 42.06 21.69 91.74
CA HIS A 512 41.09 22.13 92.75
C HIS A 512 41.43 23.52 93.28
N ARG A 513 42.72 23.85 93.44
CA ARG A 513 43.17 25.19 93.84
C ARG A 513 42.94 26.22 92.73
N LEU A 514 43.18 25.85 91.47
CA LEU A 514 42.94 26.71 90.31
C LEU A 514 41.44 26.96 90.09
N THR A 515 40.61 25.91 90.19
CA THR A 515 39.15 25.98 90.03
C THR A 515 38.51 26.74 91.19
N TYR A 516 38.97 26.55 92.42
CA TYR A 516 38.51 27.32 93.59
C TYR A 516 38.92 28.80 93.50
N ASN A 517 40.12 29.11 92.99
CA ASN A 517 40.55 30.48 92.76
C ASN A 517 39.79 31.16 91.60
N LEU A 518 39.48 30.43 90.53
CA LEU A 518 38.61 30.90 89.42
C LEU A 518 37.16 31.11 89.87
N TYR A 519 36.63 30.22 90.72
CA TYR A 519 35.29 30.34 91.31
C TYR A 519 35.22 31.53 92.28
N ARG A 520 36.26 31.75 93.09
CA ARG A 520 36.39 32.91 94.00
C ARG A 520 36.60 34.24 93.26
N ALA A 521 37.30 34.24 92.12
CA ALA A 521 37.45 35.43 91.27
C ALA A 521 36.14 35.81 90.54
N ASN A 522 35.29 34.84 90.21
CA ASN A 522 33.99 35.07 89.58
C ASN A 522 32.85 35.38 90.57
N LEU A 523 32.98 35.02 91.85
CA LEU A 523 32.02 35.36 92.92
C LEU A 523 32.19 36.79 93.50
N MET A 524 33.20 37.56 93.07
CA MET A 524 33.39 38.97 93.46
C MET A 524 33.00 39.96 92.35
N LYS A 525 32.39 39.49 91.26
CA LYS A 525 31.73 40.36 90.27
C LYS A 525 30.23 40.08 90.28
N ASP A 526 29.57 40.88 91.10
CA ASP A 526 28.17 41.30 91.05
C ASP A 526 27.23 40.81 92.19
N PRO A 527 26.55 41.76 92.87
CA PRO A 527 25.64 41.53 94.01
C PRO A 527 24.28 40.93 93.60
N PRO A 528 23.50 40.40 94.58
CA PRO A 528 22.34 39.52 94.35
C PRO A 528 21.11 40.19 93.71
N PRO A 529 20.23 39.38 93.07
CA PRO A 529 19.00 39.85 92.44
C PRO A 529 17.93 40.17 93.50
N GLY A 530 17.63 41.45 93.64
CA GLY A 530 16.48 41.95 94.38
C GLY A 530 15.27 42.16 93.48
N THR A 531 14.27 41.30 93.69
CA THR A 531 12.86 41.69 93.88
C THR A 531 12.08 42.33 92.71
N ILE A 532 11.27 41.48 92.06
CA ILE A 532 9.81 41.59 91.80
C ILE A 532 9.26 42.98 91.38
N ILE A 533 8.49 43.02 90.29
CA ILE A 533 7.09 43.49 90.28
C ILE A 533 6.37 43.00 89.00
N MET A 534 5.14 42.55 89.22
CA MET A 534 4.14 42.12 88.24
C MET A 534 3.58 43.28 87.41
N LYS A 535 3.14 42.92 86.20
CA LYS A 535 1.96 43.38 85.44
C LYS A 535 1.68 44.90 85.37
N GLU A 536 1.64 45.41 84.16
CA GLU A 536 0.42 45.55 83.36
C GLU A 536 0.74 45.57 81.87
#